data_AF-A0A060CML8-F1
#
_entry.id   AF-A0A060CML8-F1
#
_cell.length_a   1.000
_cell.length_b   1.000
_cell.length_c   1.000
_cell.angle_alpha   90.00
_cell.angle_beta   90.00
_cell.angle_gamma   90.00
#
_symmetry.space_group_name_H-M   'P 1'
#
loop_
_entity.id
_entity.type
_entity.pdbx_description
1 polymer ?
#
loop_
_entity_poly.entity_id
_entity_poly.type
_entity_poly.pdbx_seq_one_letter_code
_entity_poly.pdbx_strand_id
1 'polypeptide(L)'
;QLTNEESNTGFVSTDGGMTYYSTSGYQAKDTFIQDDKSNWYYFDKNGYMTYGFQTVNDNTYYFLPNGIELQDAILEDSKGNVYYFNQYGKQAIDGYYMLANKTWRYFDKNGVMANAGLTTVTVDGQKHIQYFDKNGIQVKGTSVKDADGKLRYFDTDSGDMVTNRFGENTDGT
;
A
#
# COMPACT_ATOMS: atom_id res chain seq x y z
N GLN A 1 -21.02 38.73 -29.34
CA GLN A 1 -20.41 39.44 -28.20
C GLN A 1 -19.60 38.40 -27.44
N LEU A 2 -18.28 38.43 -27.56
CA LEU A 2 -17.37 37.56 -26.81
C LEU A 2 -17.00 38.33 -25.54
N THR A 3 -17.46 37.90 -24.38
CA THR A 3 -17.09 38.50 -23.11
C THR A 3 -15.66 38.06 -22.78
N ASN A 4 -14.77 39.03 -22.56
CA ASN A 4 -13.45 38.83 -21.94
C ASN A 4 -13.63 38.41 -20.48
N GLU A 5 -14.21 37.24 -20.24
CA GLU A 5 -13.99 36.56 -18.96
C GLU A 5 -12.64 35.84 -19.07
N GLU A 6 -11.74 36.09 -18.13
CA GLU A 6 -10.50 35.32 -18.01
C GLU A 6 -10.88 33.84 -17.96
N SER A 7 -10.56 33.09 -19.02
CA SER A 7 -10.80 31.65 -19.02
C SER A 7 -9.82 31.03 -18.03
N ASN A 8 -10.30 30.77 -16.82
CA ASN A 8 -9.52 30.08 -15.80
C ASN A 8 -9.30 28.62 -16.23
N THR A 9 -8.16 28.34 -16.88
CA THR A 9 -7.71 27.00 -17.25
C THR A 9 -6.66 26.51 -16.25
N GLY A 10 -6.54 25.19 -16.10
CA GLY A 10 -5.67 24.58 -15.11
C GLY A 10 -6.33 24.52 -13.73
N PHE A 11 -5.51 24.53 -12.69
CA PHE A 11 -5.95 24.50 -11.30
C PHE A 11 -6.53 25.84 -10.86
N VAL A 12 -7.75 25.83 -10.33
CA VAL A 12 -8.48 27.03 -9.90
C VAL A 12 -8.96 26.85 -8.48
N SER A 13 -8.67 27.82 -7.61
CA SER A 13 -9.20 27.84 -6.25
C SER A 13 -10.58 28.49 -6.24
N THR A 14 -11.55 27.84 -5.59
CA THR A 14 -12.92 28.31 -5.44
C THR A 14 -13.35 28.17 -3.97
N ASP A 15 -14.49 28.76 -3.60
CA ASP A 15 -15.07 28.61 -2.26
C ASP A 15 -15.33 27.14 -1.87
N GLY A 16 -15.58 26.27 -2.86
CA GLY A 16 -15.80 24.84 -2.65
C GLY A 16 -14.53 23.99 -2.61
N GLY A 17 -13.36 24.57 -2.94
CA GLY A 17 -12.08 23.88 -3.03
C GLY A 17 -11.39 24.05 -4.38
N MET A 18 -10.31 23.30 -4.58
CA MET A 18 -9.56 23.30 -5.84
C MET A 18 -10.33 22.53 -6.92
N THR A 19 -10.41 23.10 -8.12
CA THR A 19 -10.94 22.45 -9.32
C THR A 19 -9.93 22.53 -10.47
N TYR A 20 -10.18 21.80 -11.56
CA TYR A 20 -9.35 21.84 -12.77
C TYR A 20 -10.21 22.05 -14.02
N TYR A 21 -9.83 22.99 -14.86
CA TYR A 21 -10.44 23.21 -16.17
C TYR A 21 -9.44 22.94 -17.30
N SER A 22 -9.82 22.11 -18.27
CA SER A 22 -9.06 21.95 -19.51
C SER A 22 -9.03 23.24 -20.34
N THR A 23 -8.14 23.32 -21.33
CA THR A 23 -8.06 24.45 -22.28
C THR A 23 -9.34 24.65 -23.10
N SER A 24 -10.18 23.63 -23.21
CA SER A 24 -11.49 23.69 -23.86
C SER A 24 -12.62 24.11 -22.89
N GLY A 25 -12.31 24.43 -21.64
CA GLY A 25 -13.26 24.88 -20.62
C GLY A 25 -14.00 23.75 -19.88
N TYR A 26 -13.71 22.48 -20.16
CA TYR A 26 -14.31 21.37 -19.40
C TYR A 26 -13.69 21.25 -18.01
N GLN A 27 -14.55 21.20 -16.99
CA GLN A 27 -14.17 20.91 -15.61
C GLN A 27 -13.90 19.41 -15.44
N ALA A 28 -12.80 19.05 -14.78
CA ALA A 28 -12.50 17.67 -14.40
C ALA A 28 -13.51 17.19 -13.34
N LYS A 29 -14.13 16.03 -13.58
CA LYS A 29 -15.07 15.37 -12.66
C LYS A 29 -14.91 13.86 -12.74
N ASP A 30 -14.91 13.20 -11.58
CA ASP A 30 -14.75 11.75 -11.43
C ASP A 30 -13.58 11.20 -12.24
N THR A 31 -12.45 11.91 -12.20
CA THR A 31 -11.34 11.68 -13.13
C THR A 31 -9.99 12.05 -12.55
N PHE A 32 -8.97 11.40 -13.09
CA PHE A 32 -7.57 11.71 -12.81
C PHE A 32 -7.06 12.78 -13.78
N ILE A 33 -6.28 13.72 -13.27
CA ILE A 33 -5.56 14.72 -14.06
C ILE A 33 -4.07 14.55 -13.77
N GLN A 34 -3.26 14.56 -14.82
CA GLN A 34 -1.81 14.55 -14.73
C GLN A 34 -1.27 15.94 -15.09
N ASP A 35 -0.34 16.46 -14.29
CA ASP A 35 0.38 17.70 -14.61
C ASP A 35 1.62 17.44 -15.50
N ASP A 36 2.27 18.52 -15.95
CA ASP A 36 3.47 18.45 -16.80
C ASP A 36 4.70 17.82 -16.10
N LYS A 37 4.63 17.59 -14.79
CA LYS A 37 5.66 16.94 -13.96
C LYS A 37 5.33 15.48 -13.67
N SER A 38 4.31 14.93 -14.34
CA SER A 38 3.81 13.58 -14.14
C SER A 38 3.15 13.33 -12.78
N ASN A 39 2.79 14.37 -12.03
CA ASN A 39 2.02 14.22 -10.79
C ASN A 39 0.55 14.00 -11.13
N TRP A 40 -0.07 13.07 -10.39
CA TRP A 40 -1.48 12.74 -10.55
C TRP A 40 -2.33 13.33 -9.45
N TYR A 41 -3.54 13.74 -9.81
CA TYR A 41 -4.56 14.33 -8.95
C TYR A 41 -5.90 13.69 -9.26
N TYR A 42 -6.79 13.58 -8.28
CA TYR A 42 -8.15 13.09 -8.51
C TYR A 42 -9.19 14.15 -8.18
N PHE A 43 -10.17 14.29 -9.05
CA PHE A 43 -11.31 15.17 -8.88
C PHE A 43 -12.57 14.33 -8.68
N ASP A 44 -13.34 14.64 -7.63
CA ASP A 44 -14.57 13.93 -7.32
C ASP A 44 -15.68 14.19 -8.35
N LYS A 45 -16.86 13.59 -8.13
CA LYS A 45 -18.03 13.76 -9.01
C LYS A 45 -18.55 15.20 -9.10
N ASN A 46 -18.22 16.04 -8.11
CA ASN A 46 -18.59 17.45 -8.09
C ASN A 46 -17.53 18.33 -8.78
N GLY A 47 -16.34 17.80 -9.01
CA GLY A 47 -15.21 18.46 -9.66
C GLY A 47 -14.24 19.13 -8.71
N TYR A 48 -14.22 18.69 -7.44
CA TYR A 48 -13.27 19.16 -6.44
C TYR A 48 -12.15 18.15 -6.23
N MET A 49 -10.93 18.66 -6.10
CA MET A 49 -9.73 17.86 -5.86
C MET A 49 -9.85 17.14 -4.51
N THR A 50 -9.51 15.86 -4.49
CA THR A 50 -9.57 15.02 -3.29
C THR A 50 -8.21 14.86 -2.62
N TYR A 51 -8.24 14.41 -1.36
CA TYR A 51 -7.06 14.22 -0.51
C TYR A 51 -7.22 12.94 0.32
N GLY A 52 -6.12 12.43 0.87
CA GLY A 52 -6.10 11.21 1.68
C GLY A 52 -6.49 9.96 0.90
N PHE A 53 -6.99 8.95 1.62
CA PHE A 53 -7.44 7.69 1.03
C PHE A 53 -8.69 7.88 0.17
N GLN A 54 -8.65 7.37 -1.06
CA GLN A 54 -9.78 7.41 -2.00
C GLN A 54 -9.93 6.08 -2.69
N THR A 55 -11.17 5.58 -2.80
CA THR A 55 -11.48 4.37 -3.56
C THR A 55 -12.07 4.75 -4.90
N VAL A 56 -11.41 4.34 -5.99
CA VAL A 56 -11.84 4.57 -7.37
C VAL A 56 -11.77 3.25 -8.14
N ASN A 57 -12.90 2.82 -8.68
CA ASN A 57 -13.03 1.54 -9.42
C ASN A 57 -12.41 0.36 -8.66
N ASP A 58 -12.82 0.16 -7.41
CA ASP A 58 -12.35 -0.91 -6.49
C ASP A 58 -10.85 -0.88 -6.14
N ASN A 59 -10.13 0.18 -6.52
CA ASN A 59 -8.74 0.38 -6.13
C ASN A 59 -8.65 1.53 -5.14
N THR A 60 -7.83 1.39 -4.10
CA THR A 60 -7.57 2.46 -3.13
C THR A 60 -6.28 3.19 -3.51
N TYR A 61 -6.34 4.52 -3.44
CA TYR A 61 -5.24 5.46 -3.72
C TYR A 61 -5.06 6.37 -2.51
N TYR A 62 -3.92 7.05 -2.42
CA TYR A 62 -3.69 8.07 -1.40
C TYR A 62 -3.16 9.36 -2.02
N PHE A 63 -3.87 10.46 -1.78
CA PHE A 63 -3.49 11.79 -2.23
C PHE A 63 -2.91 12.58 -1.05
N LEU A 64 -1.70 13.08 -1.20
CA LEU A 64 -1.02 13.90 -0.20
C LEU A 64 -1.82 15.19 0.07
N PRO A 65 -1.55 15.93 1.17
CA PRO A 65 -2.24 17.20 1.46
C PRO A 65 -2.10 18.28 0.37
N ASN A 66 -1.11 18.15 -0.52
CA ASN A 66 -0.94 19.01 -1.69
C ASN A 66 -1.68 18.50 -2.95
N GLY A 67 -2.47 17.43 -2.82
CA GLY A 67 -3.26 16.80 -3.89
C GLY A 67 -2.52 15.75 -4.72
N ILE A 68 -1.20 15.60 -4.57
CA ILE A 68 -0.40 14.67 -5.37
C ILE A 68 -0.65 13.22 -4.91
N GLU A 69 -0.99 12.33 -5.85
CA GLU A 69 -1.09 10.89 -5.62
C GLU A 69 0.25 10.27 -5.25
N LEU A 70 0.26 9.41 -4.22
CA LEU A 70 1.41 8.55 -3.92
C LEU A 70 1.51 7.40 -4.93
N GLN A 71 2.67 7.26 -5.57
CA GLN A 71 3.01 6.12 -6.43
C GLN A 71 4.38 5.57 -6.05
N ASP A 72 4.53 4.24 -6.11
CA ASP A 72 5.75 3.50 -5.74
C ASP A 72 6.33 3.92 -4.39
N ALA A 73 5.46 4.08 -3.39
CA ALA A 73 5.79 4.73 -2.13
C ALA A 73 5.12 4.08 -0.93
N ILE A 74 5.75 4.25 0.23
CA ILE A 74 5.24 3.82 1.53
C ILE A 74 4.62 5.01 2.26
N LEU A 75 3.50 4.75 2.94
CA LEU A 75 2.85 5.69 3.84
C LEU A 75 2.81 5.08 5.24
N GLU A 76 3.22 5.84 6.26
CA GLU A 76 3.00 5.49 7.66
C GLU A 76 1.96 6.44 8.26
N ASP A 77 0.90 5.90 8.84
CA ASP A 77 -0.13 6.71 9.51
C ASP A 77 0.28 7.08 10.95
N SER A 78 -0.53 7.91 11.61
CA SER A 78 -0.27 8.34 12.99
C SER A 78 -0.36 7.22 14.04
N LYS A 79 -0.82 6.02 13.65
CA LYS A 79 -0.90 4.83 14.51
C LYS A 79 0.27 3.88 14.27
N GLY A 80 1.18 4.21 13.35
CA GLY A 80 2.29 3.36 12.94
C GLY A 80 1.90 2.25 11.94
N ASN A 81 0.69 2.32 11.36
CA ASN A 81 0.34 1.40 10.29
C ASN A 81 1.08 1.81 9.02
N VAL A 82 1.68 0.84 8.35
CA VAL A 82 2.46 1.06 7.14
C VAL A 82 1.71 0.51 5.93
N TYR A 83 1.58 1.32 4.89
CA TYR A 83 0.89 1.01 3.64
C TYR A 83 1.86 1.16 2.47
N TYR A 84 1.58 0.49 1.36
CA TYR A 84 2.35 0.62 0.13
C TYR A 84 1.42 0.88 -1.06
N PHE A 85 1.81 1.82 -1.92
CA PHE A 85 1.14 2.14 -3.17
C PHE A 85 2.09 1.81 -4.32
N ASN A 86 1.64 0.99 -5.27
CA ASN A 86 2.49 0.54 -6.36
C ASN A 86 2.75 1.65 -7.40
N GLN A 87 3.49 1.35 -8.46
CA GLN A 87 3.82 2.29 -9.54
C GLN A 87 2.61 2.89 -10.28
N TYR A 88 1.40 2.38 -10.05
CA TYR A 88 0.14 2.89 -10.59
C TYR A 88 -0.72 3.56 -9.52
N GLY A 89 -0.17 3.83 -8.33
CA GLY A 89 -0.84 4.45 -7.20
C GLY A 89 -1.78 3.54 -6.42
N LYS A 90 -1.92 2.28 -6.82
CA LYS A 90 -2.87 1.35 -6.18
C LYS A 90 -2.28 0.79 -4.90
N GLN A 91 -3.06 0.82 -3.83
CA GLN A 91 -2.71 0.25 -2.54
C GLN A 91 -2.51 -1.27 -2.65
N ALA A 92 -1.41 -1.76 -2.10
CA ALA A 92 -1.19 -3.17 -1.87
C ALA A 92 -2.07 -3.66 -0.71
N ILE A 93 -2.93 -4.64 -1.00
CA ILE A 93 -3.83 -5.27 -0.02
C ILE A 93 -3.82 -6.79 -0.21
N ASP A 94 -4.18 -7.49 0.86
CA ASP A 94 -4.53 -8.91 0.90
C ASP A 94 -3.55 -9.83 0.16
N GLY A 95 -2.26 -9.71 0.45
CA GLY A 95 -1.29 -10.57 -0.22
C GLY A 95 0.17 -10.14 -0.10
N TYR A 96 0.98 -10.85 -0.86
CA TYR A 96 2.43 -10.64 -0.92
C TYR A 96 2.81 -9.72 -2.07
N TYR A 97 3.74 -8.82 -1.77
CA TYR A 97 4.30 -7.90 -2.74
C TYR A 97 5.81 -7.93 -2.65
N MET A 98 6.46 -8.07 -3.80
CA MET A 98 7.90 -8.01 -3.92
C MET A 98 8.30 -6.61 -4.36
N LEU A 99 9.10 -5.92 -3.55
CA LEU A 99 9.62 -4.60 -3.89
C LEU A 99 10.92 -4.71 -4.70
N ALA A 100 11.44 -3.59 -5.19
CA ALA A 100 12.61 -3.53 -6.07
C ALA A 100 13.87 -4.23 -5.52
N ASN A 101 14.00 -4.35 -4.19
CA ASN A 101 15.09 -5.07 -3.53
C ASN A 101 14.94 -6.60 -3.53
N LYS A 102 13.94 -7.15 -4.23
CA LYS A 102 13.62 -8.59 -4.31
C LYS A 102 13.28 -9.24 -2.96
N THR A 103 12.77 -8.45 -2.02
CA THR A 103 12.28 -8.97 -0.73
C THR A 103 10.76 -8.96 -0.69
N TRP A 104 10.19 -9.96 -0.03
CA TRP A 104 8.74 -10.12 0.12
C TRP A 104 8.21 -9.35 1.31
N ARG A 105 7.05 -8.74 1.13
CA ARG A 105 6.24 -8.10 2.17
C ARG A 105 4.84 -8.68 2.12
N TYR A 106 4.14 -8.69 3.25
CA TYR A 106 2.73 -9.06 3.30
C TYR A 106 1.91 -7.88 3.78
N PHE A 107 0.76 -7.66 3.14
CA PHE A 107 -0.22 -6.65 3.50
C PHE A 107 -1.55 -7.35 3.80
N ASP A 108 -2.19 -6.98 4.91
CA ASP A 108 -3.49 -7.52 5.28
C ASP A 108 -4.62 -7.00 4.36
N LYS A 109 -5.85 -7.44 4.59
CA LYS A 109 -7.04 -7.00 3.83
C LYS A 109 -7.33 -5.50 3.88
N ASN A 110 -6.78 -4.79 4.86
CA ASN A 110 -6.88 -3.34 5.00
C ASN A 110 -5.63 -2.63 4.44
N GLY A 111 -4.67 -3.39 3.92
CA GLY A 111 -3.40 -2.94 3.39
C GLY A 111 -2.35 -2.59 4.45
N VAL A 112 -2.52 -3.04 5.69
CA VAL A 112 -1.51 -2.84 6.75
C VAL A 112 -0.39 -3.85 6.56
N MET A 113 0.85 -3.36 6.44
CA MET A 113 2.04 -4.18 6.28
C MET A 113 2.37 -4.97 7.55
N ALA A 114 2.67 -6.25 7.40
CA ALA A 114 3.28 -7.03 8.46
C ALA A 114 4.72 -6.58 8.70
N ASN A 115 5.02 -6.05 9.89
CA ASN A 115 6.35 -5.54 10.28
C ASN A 115 6.69 -5.76 11.78
N ALA A 116 5.95 -6.64 12.45
CA ALA A 116 6.00 -6.81 13.91
C ALA A 116 6.47 -8.21 14.35
N GLY A 117 7.38 -8.84 13.60
CA GLY A 117 7.90 -10.17 13.93
C GLY A 117 6.94 -11.29 13.53
N LEU A 118 6.58 -12.15 14.49
CA LEU A 118 5.68 -13.29 14.25
C LEU A 118 4.29 -12.79 13.82
N THR A 119 3.90 -13.16 12.60
CA THR A 119 2.63 -12.74 11.99
C THR A 119 1.87 -13.97 11.52
N THR A 120 0.57 -14.01 11.81
CA THR A 120 -0.33 -14.98 11.19
C THR A 120 -0.83 -14.39 9.87
N VAL A 121 -0.44 -15.01 8.76
CA VAL A 121 -0.92 -14.66 7.41
C VAL A 121 -1.94 -15.68 6.96
N THR A 122 -2.89 -15.26 6.13
CA THR A 122 -3.86 -16.18 5.52
C THR A 122 -3.60 -16.25 4.03
N VAL A 123 -3.37 -17.45 3.51
CA VAL A 123 -3.13 -17.73 2.09
C VAL A 123 -4.06 -18.87 1.71
N ASP A 124 -4.90 -18.67 0.68
CA ASP A 124 -5.89 -19.67 0.23
C ASP A 124 -6.78 -20.22 1.36
N GLY A 125 -7.14 -19.36 2.32
CA GLY A 125 -7.94 -19.73 3.49
C GLY A 125 -7.19 -20.50 4.59
N GLN A 126 -5.92 -20.81 4.40
CA GLN A 126 -5.06 -21.47 5.39
C GLN A 126 -4.24 -20.45 6.16
N LYS A 127 -4.07 -20.70 7.46
CA LYS A 127 -3.27 -19.84 8.35
C LYS A 127 -1.84 -20.34 8.39
N HIS A 128 -0.91 -19.43 8.17
CA HIS A 128 0.52 -19.67 8.27
C HIS A 128 1.10 -18.71 9.30
N ILE A 129 2.03 -19.19 10.12
CA ILE A 129 2.80 -18.32 11.01
C ILE A 129 4.12 -18.05 10.32
N GLN A 130 4.43 -16.78 10.08
CA GLN A 130 5.66 -16.34 9.42
C GLN A 130 6.31 -15.23 10.23
N TYR A 131 7.49 -14.78 9.82
CA TYR A 131 8.18 -13.69 10.49
C TYR A 131 8.53 -12.58 9.52
N PHE A 132 8.20 -11.34 9.90
CA PHE A 132 8.53 -10.13 9.16
C PHE A 132 9.38 -9.22 10.05
N ASP A 133 10.52 -8.76 9.52
CA ASP A 133 11.37 -7.83 10.26
C ASP A 133 10.70 -6.46 10.44
N LYS A 134 11.35 -5.54 11.18
CA LYS A 134 10.84 -4.18 11.43
C LYS A 134 10.61 -3.36 10.16
N ASN A 135 11.30 -3.71 9.08
CA ASN A 135 11.12 -3.04 7.80
C ASN A 135 9.97 -3.69 7.02
N GLY A 136 9.44 -4.84 7.47
CA GLY A 136 8.38 -5.65 6.87
C GLY A 136 8.88 -6.74 5.92
N ILE A 137 10.17 -7.07 5.95
CA ILE A 137 10.78 -8.07 5.06
C ILE A 137 10.50 -9.45 5.63
N GLN A 138 9.93 -10.33 4.81
CA GLN A 138 9.69 -11.72 5.17
C GLN A 138 11.02 -12.46 5.37
N VAL A 139 11.16 -13.12 6.50
CA VAL A 139 12.31 -13.98 6.82
C VAL A 139 12.08 -15.38 6.24
N LYS A 140 13.09 -15.91 5.55
CA LYS A 140 13.10 -17.27 4.98
C LYS A 140 14.45 -17.94 5.15
N GLY A 141 14.44 -19.27 5.25
CA GLY A 141 15.64 -20.13 5.22
C GLY A 141 16.59 -19.92 6.39
N THR A 142 16.10 -19.38 7.51
CA THR A 142 16.93 -19.04 8.67
C THR A 142 16.14 -19.08 9.97
N SER A 143 16.87 -19.04 11.09
CA SER A 143 16.30 -19.00 12.43
C SER A 143 16.34 -17.60 13.02
N VAL A 144 15.25 -17.19 13.67
CA VAL A 144 15.18 -15.96 14.48
C VAL A 144 14.72 -16.29 15.90
N LYS A 145 15.19 -15.52 16.88
CA LYS A 145 14.63 -15.57 18.23
C LYS A 145 13.36 -14.73 18.26
N ASP A 146 12.26 -15.32 18.69
CA ASP A 146 11.00 -14.60 18.90
C ASP A 146 11.08 -13.71 20.15
N ALA A 147 10.01 -12.97 20.43
CA ALA A 147 9.93 -12.06 21.58
C ALA A 147 10.07 -12.79 22.93
N ASP A 148 9.74 -14.09 22.97
CA ASP A 148 9.89 -14.95 24.15
C ASP A 148 11.30 -15.56 24.26
N GLY A 149 12.20 -15.21 23.33
CA GLY A 149 13.58 -15.68 23.27
C GLY A 149 13.75 -17.08 22.68
N LYS A 150 12.67 -17.72 22.21
CA LYS A 150 12.72 -19.06 21.61
C LYS A 150 13.21 -18.96 20.16
N LEU A 151 14.15 -19.83 19.81
CA LEU A 151 14.64 -19.94 18.44
C LEU A 151 13.58 -20.62 17.56
N ARG A 152 13.22 -19.98 16.45
CA ARG A 152 12.24 -20.44 15.46
C ARG A 152 12.88 -20.45 14.09
N TYR A 153 12.76 -21.56 13.37
CA TYR A 153 13.22 -21.67 11.98
C TYR A 153 12.07 -21.40 11.01
N PHE A 154 12.35 -20.64 9.95
CA PHE A 154 11.39 -20.31 8.89
C PHE A 154 11.84 -20.96 7.60
N ASP A 155 10.91 -21.67 6.96
CA ASP A 155 11.16 -22.44 5.74
C ASP A 155 11.80 -21.59 4.63
N THR A 156 12.64 -22.20 3.80
CA THR A 156 13.37 -21.47 2.75
C THR A 156 12.49 -21.05 1.58
N ASP A 157 11.41 -21.78 1.32
CA ASP A 157 10.54 -21.56 0.17
C ASP A 157 9.32 -20.74 0.59
N SER A 158 8.58 -21.19 1.60
CA SER A 158 7.34 -20.52 2.03
C SER A 158 7.58 -19.39 3.02
N GLY A 159 8.61 -19.50 3.86
CA GLY A 159 8.79 -18.65 5.05
C GLY A 159 7.91 -19.05 6.23
N ASP A 160 7.28 -20.22 6.19
CA ASP A 160 6.47 -20.71 7.29
C ASP A 160 7.33 -21.14 8.48
N MET A 161 6.88 -20.80 9.68
CA MET A 161 7.49 -21.24 10.92
C MET A 161 7.38 -22.76 11.03
N VAL A 162 8.52 -23.43 11.06
CA VAL A 162 8.58 -24.87 11.26
C VAL A 162 8.33 -25.17 12.74
N THR A 163 7.18 -25.79 13.05
CA THR A 163 6.89 -26.32 14.37
C THR A 163 7.18 -27.82 14.39
N ASN A 164 8.22 -28.24 15.13
CA ASN A 164 8.62 -29.64 15.42
C ASN A 164 8.07 -30.73 14.48
N ARG A 165 8.90 -31.22 13.56
CA ARG A 165 8.89 -32.65 13.22
C ARG A 165 9.43 -33.39 14.45
N PHE A 166 8.59 -34.08 15.19
CA PHE A 166 9.07 -35.09 16.14
C PHE A 166 9.60 -36.26 15.30
N GLY A 167 10.93 -36.47 15.30
CA GLY A 167 11.49 -37.77 14.99
C GLY A 167 11.39 -38.62 16.24
N GLU A 168 10.79 -39.81 16.14
CA GLU A 168 10.93 -40.83 17.18
C GLU A 168 12.41 -41.06 17.44
N ASN A 169 12.83 -41.00 18.70
CA ASN A 169 14.01 -41.75 19.06
C ASN A 169 13.61 -43.22 18.96
N THR A 170 14.15 -43.95 18.00
CA THR A 170 14.33 -45.38 18.16
C THR A 170 15.59 -45.57 19.02
N ASP A 171 15.49 -45.28 20.31
CA ASP A 171 16.40 -45.83 21.31
C ASP A 171 16.05 -47.30 21.49
N GLY A 172 16.54 -48.10 20.53
CA GLY A 172 16.83 -49.51 20.78
C GLY A 172 18.01 -49.61 21.73
N THR A 173 17.73 -49.72 23.02
CA THR A 173 18.51 -50.47 24.03
C THR A 173 17.61 -50.86 25.18
#